data_AF-A0AAE5QWD6-F1
#
_entry.id   AF-A0AAE5QWD6-F1
#
_cell.length_a   1.000
_cell.length_b   1.000
_cell.length_c   1.000
_cell.angle_alpha   90.00
_cell.angle_beta   90.00
_cell.angle_gamma   90.00
#
_symmetry.space_group_name_H-M   'P 1'
#
loop_
_entity.id
_entity.type
_entity.pdbx_description
1 polymer ?
#
loop_
_entity_poly.entity_id
_entity_poly.type
_entity_poly.pdbx_seq_one_letter_code
_entity_poly.pdbx_strand_id
1 'polypeptide(L)'
;MAEKWNGVPVHYDLLPIGTRRSGEALHTKNGKPSFAVIHDTGNPNTTAQDNVNYYKNTYNIAWSMVASAHIFVDDKEAIICIPVTEVAWHVMLN
;
A
#
# COMPACT_ATOMS: atom_id res chain seq x y z
N MET A 1 -17.13 1.93 5.13
CA MET A 1 -17.77 3.08 4.46
C MET A 1 -16.63 3.86 3.81
N ALA A 2 -16.64 4.02 2.49
CA ALA A 2 -15.64 4.81 1.79
C ALA A 2 -15.88 6.30 2.06
N GLU A 3 -14.83 7.03 2.42
CA GLU A 3 -14.85 8.50 2.41
C GLU A 3 -14.67 9.00 0.97
N LYS A 4 -14.96 10.28 0.71
CA LYS A 4 -14.65 10.88 -0.59
C LYS A 4 -13.63 11.98 -0.40
N TRP A 5 -12.47 11.85 -1.05
CA TRP A 5 -11.42 12.88 -1.05
C TRP A 5 -11.35 13.49 -2.43
N ASN A 6 -11.68 14.79 -2.52
CA ASN A 6 -11.79 15.49 -3.81
C ASN A 6 -12.65 14.74 -4.85
N GLY A 7 -13.74 14.12 -4.40
CA GLY A 7 -14.64 13.34 -5.25
C GLY A 7 -14.25 11.87 -5.48
N VAL A 8 -13.02 11.47 -5.16
CA VAL A 8 -12.54 10.09 -5.30
C VAL A 8 -12.95 9.27 -4.05
N PRO A 9 -13.64 8.13 -4.20
CA PRO A 9 -13.84 7.19 -3.11
C PRO A 9 -12.50 6.68 -2.55
N VAL A 10 -12.32 6.81 -1.25
CA VAL A 10 -11.14 6.34 -0.52
C VAL A 10 -11.58 5.44 0.62
N HIS A 11 -10.97 4.26 0.73
CA HIS A 11 -11.26 3.35 1.82
C HIS A 11 -10.05 2.53 2.22
N TYR A 12 -10.15 1.93 3.41
CA TYR A 12 -9.15 1.00 3.91
C TYR A 12 -9.52 -0.42 3.52
N ASP A 13 -8.56 -1.13 2.96
CA ASP A 13 -8.60 -2.58 2.83
C ASP A 13 -7.26 -3.18 3.27
N LEU A 14 -7.07 -3.20 4.60
CA LEU A 14 -5.78 -3.47 5.19
C LEU A 14 -5.29 -4.89 4.91
N LEU A 15 -4.00 -5.00 4.56
CA LEU A 15 -3.35 -6.30 4.48
C LEU A 15 -3.29 -6.96 5.87
N PRO A 16 -3.37 -8.30 5.96
CA PRO A 16 -3.02 -9.03 7.18
C PRO A 16 -1.56 -8.76 7.56
N ILE A 17 -1.24 -8.85 8.85
CA ILE A 17 0.14 -8.73 9.32
C ILE A 17 0.96 -9.90 8.77
N GLY A 18 2.08 -9.59 8.12
CA GLY A 18 3.01 -10.53 7.49
C GLY A 18 4.16 -9.79 6.83
N THR A 19 4.95 -10.44 6.00
CA THR A 19 6.12 -9.77 5.38
C THR A 19 5.76 -8.54 4.56
N ARG A 20 4.62 -8.54 3.84
CA ARG A 20 4.18 -7.36 3.06
C ARG A 20 3.66 -6.21 3.94
N ARG A 21 3.19 -6.49 5.15
CA ARG A 21 2.79 -5.49 6.15
C ARG A 21 3.27 -5.93 7.52
N SER A 22 4.47 -5.49 7.90
CA SER A 22 5.10 -5.89 9.16
C SER A 22 4.40 -5.31 10.39
N GLY A 23 3.62 -4.22 10.23
CA GLY A 23 3.10 -3.43 11.33
C GLY A 23 4.15 -2.52 11.97
N GLU A 24 5.35 -2.44 11.38
CA GLU A 24 6.43 -1.57 11.85
C GLU A 24 6.05 -0.10 11.66
N ALA A 25 6.19 0.68 12.72
CA ALA A 25 5.91 2.11 12.69
C ALA A 25 6.91 2.84 11.78
N LEU A 26 6.44 3.86 11.07
CA LEU A 26 7.28 4.62 10.15
C LEU A 26 8.45 5.31 10.88
N HIS A 27 9.67 5.13 10.35
CA HIS A 27 10.92 5.64 10.92
C HIS A 27 11.17 7.14 10.66
N THR A 28 10.22 7.97 11.05
CA THR A 28 10.34 9.44 10.99
C THR A 28 10.24 10.01 12.40
N LYS A 29 10.80 11.20 12.62
CA LYS A 29 10.86 11.85 13.95
C LYS A 29 9.49 11.96 14.65
N ASN A 30 8.41 12.04 13.88
CA ASN A 30 7.05 12.21 14.38
C ASN A 30 6.08 11.10 13.92
N GLY A 31 6.58 10.02 13.33
CA GLY A 31 5.75 8.94 12.79
C GLY A 31 4.85 9.36 11.61
N LYS A 32 5.20 10.45 10.90
CA LYS A 32 4.44 10.95 9.74
C LYS A 32 5.27 10.89 8.46
N PRO A 33 4.65 10.57 7.30
CA PRO A 33 5.32 10.64 6.01
C PRO A 33 5.97 12.00 5.77
N SER A 34 7.22 11.99 5.29
CA SER A 34 7.95 13.21 4.92
C SER A 34 7.93 13.48 3.40
N PHE A 35 7.65 12.44 2.61
CA PHE A 35 7.56 12.50 1.15
C PHE A 35 6.59 11.41 0.67
N ALA A 36 6.19 11.49 -0.60
CA ALA A 36 5.43 10.46 -1.30
C ALA A 36 6.22 10.00 -2.54
N VAL A 37 6.12 8.72 -2.86
CA VAL A 37 6.72 8.13 -4.06
C VAL A 37 5.60 7.54 -4.90
N ILE A 38 5.57 7.87 -6.19
CA ILE A 38 4.54 7.43 -7.12
C ILE A 38 5.13 6.33 -8.00
N HIS A 39 4.40 5.22 -8.12
CA HIS A 39 4.76 4.07 -8.96
C HIS A 39 3.57 3.71 -9.85
N ASP A 40 3.86 3.22 -11.05
CA ASP A 40 2.89 2.51 -11.88
C ASP A 40 2.98 1.00 -11.62
N THR A 41 1.86 0.28 -11.67
CA THR A 41 1.82 -1.17 -11.36
C THR A 41 2.61 -2.02 -12.36
N GLY A 42 2.86 -1.51 -13.56
CA GLY A 42 3.41 -2.28 -14.68
C GLY A 42 2.52 -3.47 -15.07
N ASN A 43 1.24 -3.48 -14.65
CA ASN A 43 0.33 -4.61 -14.80
C ASN A 43 -0.96 -4.18 -15.52
N PRO A 44 -0.97 -4.17 -16.87
CA PRO A 44 -2.11 -3.72 -17.66
C PRO A 44 -3.40 -4.49 -17.35
N ASN A 45 -4.53 -3.80 -17.44
CA ASN A 45 -5.89 -4.37 -17.26
C ASN A 45 -6.20 -4.87 -15.84
N THR A 46 -5.45 -4.44 -14.82
CA THR A 46 -5.76 -4.70 -13.41
C THR A 46 -6.36 -3.47 -12.72
N THR A 47 -7.27 -3.69 -11.79
CA THR A 47 -7.86 -2.65 -10.95
C THR A 47 -7.02 -2.39 -9.69
N ALA A 48 -7.32 -1.33 -8.95
CA ALA A 48 -6.73 -1.09 -7.63
C ALA A 48 -7.00 -2.30 -6.70
N GLN A 49 -8.23 -2.82 -6.70
CA GLN A 49 -8.60 -3.96 -5.86
C GLN A 49 -7.89 -5.26 -6.28
N ASP A 50 -7.63 -5.49 -7.57
CA ASP A 50 -6.87 -6.67 -8.00
C ASP A 50 -5.45 -6.67 -7.42
N ASN A 51 -4.80 -5.50 -7.40
CA ASN A 51 -3.46 -5.36 -6.84
C ASN A 51 -3.47 -5.49 -5.31
N VAL A 52 -4.47 -4.94 -4.62
CA VAL A 52 -4.68 -5.15 -3.18
C VAL A 52 -4.91 -6.63 -2.87
N ASN A 53 -5.75 -7.31 -3.65
CA ASN A 53 -6.03 -8.74 -3.51
C ASN A 53 -4.77 -9.57 -3.73
N TYR A 54 -3.94 -9.23 -4.70
CA TYR A 54 -2.65 -9.90 -4.91
C TYR A 54 -1.74 -9.77 -3.67
N TYR A 55 -1.59 -8.57 -3.11
CA TYR A 55 -0.81 -8.38 -1.88
C TYR A 55 -1.43 -9.08 -0.68
N LYS A 56 -2.76 -9.08 -0.55
CA LYS A 56 -3.46 -9.76 0.54
C LYS A 56 -3.33 -11.28 0.47
N ASN A 57 -3.46 -11.86 -0.72
CA ASN A 57 -3.32 -13.30 -0.94
C ASN A 57 -1.87 -13.78 -0.82
N THR A 58 -0.91 -12.86 -0.93
CA THR A 58 0.53 -13.13 -0.78
C THR A 58 1.15 -12.31 0.35
N TYR A 59 0.38 -12.05 1.43
CA TYR A 59 0.80 -11.15 2.51
C TYR A 59 2.05 -11.62 3.26
N ASN A 60 2.29 -12.94 3.27
CA ASN A 60 3.40 -13.60 3.94
C ASN A 60 4.22 -14.43 2.95
N ILE A 61 5.24 -13.81 2.36
CA ILE A 61 6.16 -14.39 1.36
C ILE A 61 7.60 -14.30 1.86
N ALA A 62 8.55 -14.94 1.15
CA ALA A 62 9.95 -14.82 1.50
C ALA A 62 10.43 -13.35 1.42
N TRP A 63 11.23 -12.92 2.39
CA TRP A 63 11.77 -11.55 2.46
C TRP A 63 12.51 -11.11 1.20
N SER A 64 13.18 -12.03 0.50
CA SER A 64 13.87 -11.74 -0.76
C SER A 64 12.95 -11.33 -1.92
N MET A 65 11.63 -11.55 -1.78
CA MET A 65 10.62 -11.22 -2.79
C MET A 65 9.64 -10.15 -2.30
N VAL A 66 9.87 -9.58 -1.11
CA VAL A 66 8.90 -8.68 -0.50
C VAL A 66 8.80 -7.39 -1.29
N ALA A 67 7.57 -7.03 -1.63
CA ALA A 67 7.21 -5.71 -2.10
C ALA A 67 5.86 -5.33 -1.50
N SER A 68 5.69 -4.08 -1.12
CA SER A 68 4.40 -3.56 -0.66
C SER A 68 4.30 -2.06 -0.86
N ALA A 69 3.07 -1.56 -0.91
CA ALA A 69 2.74 -0.16 -1.12
C ALA A 69 1.65 0.24 -0.14
N HIS A 70 1.56 1.54 0.16
CA HIS A 70 0.52 2.06 1.06
C HIS A 70 -0.85 2.13 0.39
N ILE A 71 -0.89 2.58 -0.86
CA ILE A 71 -2.13 2.95 -1.56
C ILE A 71 -2.09 2.45 -3.00
N PHE A 72 -3.17 1.82 -3.46
CA PHE A 72 -3.43 1.58 -4.87
C PHE A 72 -4.54 2.51 -5.35
N VAL A 73 -4.38 3.05 -6.57
CA VAL A 73 -5.33 4.01 -7.15
C VAL A 73 -5.62 3.59 -8.59
N ASP A 74 -6.89 3.66 -8.98
CA ASP A 74 -7.34 3.50 -10.37
C ASP A 74 -8.36 4.58 -10.76
N ASP A 75 -9.07 4.40 -11.87
CA ASP A 75 -10.06 5.35 -12.38
C ASP A 75 -11.34 5.44 -11.52
N LYS A 76 -11.49 4.59 -10.50
CA LYS A 76 -12.71 4.48 -9.68
C LYS A 76 -12.48 4.80 -8.22
N GLU A 77 -11.31 4.44 -7.67
CA GLU A 77 -11.07 4.53 -6.24
C GLU A 77 -9.59 4.61 -5.83
N ALA A 78 -9.37 4.93 -4.56
CA ALA A 78 -8.10 4.74 -3.88
C ALA A 78 -8.27 3.81 -2.67
N ILE A 79 -7.41 2.82 -2.56
CA ILE A 79 -7.45 1.78 -1.52
C ILE A 79 -6.19 1.88 -0.69
N ILE A 80 -6.34 2.22 0.59
CA ILE A 80 -5.24 2.23 1.56
C ILE A 80 -5.12 0.81 2.13
N CYS A 81 -4.09 0.07 1.72
CA CYS A 81 -3.86 -1.31 2.16
C CYS A 81 -2.77 -1.44 3.24
N ILE A 82 -1.94 -0.42 3.44
CA ILE A 82 -1.05 -0.25 4.60
C ILE A 82 -1.20 1.19 5.10
N PRO A 83 -1.41 1.42 6.41
CA PRO A 83 -1.47 2.78 6.96
C PRO A 83 -0.20 3.56 6.64
N VAL A 84 -0.31 4.84 6.28
CA VAL A 84 0.86 5.70 5.98
C VAL A 84 1.76 5.98 7.20
N THR A 85 1.33 5.56 8.38
CA THR A 85 2.12 5.56 9.63
C THR A 85 2.91 4.27 9.83
N GLU A 86 2.79 3.29 8.93
CA GLU A 86 3.56 2.05 8.91
C GLU A 86 4.54 2.03 7.71
N VAL A 87 5.59 1.22 7.82
CA VAL A 87 6.56 0.97 6.75
C VAL A 87 5.92 0.10 5.66
N ALA A 88 6.22 0.42 4.40
CA ALA A 88 5.96 -0.43 3.23
C ALA A 88 7.25 -0.57 2.40
N TRP A 89 7.36 -1.66 1.64
CA TRP A 89 8.58 -2.07 0.94
C TRP A 89 8.46 -1.79 -0.57
N HIS A 90 8.65 -0.55 -1.00
CA HIS A 90 8.53 -0.16 -2.43
C HIS A 90 9.74 0.62 -2.96
N VAL A 91 10.65 1.06 -2.10
CA VAL A 91 11.87 1.75 -2.49
C VAL A 91 13.05 1.18 -1.69
N MET A 92 14.11 0.77 -2.39
CA MET A 92 15.38 0.46 -1.75
C MET A 92 16.18 1.75 -1.68
N LEU A 93 16.40 2.27 -0.47
CA LEU A 93 17.38 3.32 -0.22
C LEU A 93 18.71 2.62 0.08
N ASN A 94 19.70 2.86 -0.77
CA ASN A 94 21.09 2.44 -0.53
C ASN A 94 21.78 3.35 0.48
#